data_AF-A0A0B3ASS8-F1
#
_entry.id   AF-A0A0B3ASS8-F1
#
_cell.length_a   1.000
_cell.length_b   1.000
_cell.length_c   1.000
_cell.angle_alpha   90.00
_cell.angle_beta   90.00
_cell.angle_gamma   90.00
#
_symmetry.space_group_name_H-M   'P 1'
#
loop_
_entity.id
_entity.type
_entity.pdbx_description
1 polymer ?
#
loop_
_entity_poly.entity_id
_entity_poly.type
_entity_poly.pdbx_seq_one_letter_code
_entity_poly.pdbx_strand_id
1 'polypeptide(L)' 'MATLDLECTRCNYKFSAKAIPKKCPYCDRERSITPVKSAQDLIDETLEESVGFDRG' A
#
# COMPACT_ATOMS: atom_id res chain seq x y z
N MET A 1 15.43 7.65 1.05
CA MET A 1 14.22 8.51 0.97
C MET A 1 13.03 7.59 0.87
N ALA A 2 12.11 7.60 1.83
CA ALA A 2 10.93 6.74 1.78
C ALA A 2 9.94 7.25 0.71
N THR A 3 9.49 6.35 -0.16
CA THR A 3 8.42 6.58 -1.14
C THR A 3 7.24 5.69 -0.78
N LEU A 4 6.02 6.20 -0.97
CA LEU A 4 4.79 5.44 -0.78
C LEU A 4 4.38 4.82 -2.10
N ASP A 5 4.02 3.54 -2.09
CA ASP A 5 3.39 2.90 -3.23
C ASP A 5 1.91 3.23 -3.26
N LEU A 6 1.44 3.76 -4.38
CA LEU A 6 0.09 4.25 -4.59
C LEU A 6 -0.55 3.55 -5.78
N GLU A 7 -1.86 3.32 -5.70
CA GLU A 7 -2.67 2.76 -6.78
C GLU A 7 -3.87 3.65 -7.06
N CYS A 8 -4.19 3.82 -8.34
CA CYS A 8 -5.45 4.45 -8.73
C CYS A 8 -6.61 3.43 -8.76
N THR A 9 -7.66 3.67 -7.97
CA THR A 9 -8.85 2.80 -7.90
C THR A 9 -9.74 2.86 -9.16
N ARG A 10 -9.44 3.75 -10.12
CA ARG A 10 -10.20 3.93 -11.36
C ARG A 10 -9.57 3.27 -12.57
N CYS A 11 -8.25 3.34 -12.69
CA CYS A 11 -7.50 2.79 -13.82
C CYS A 11 -6.48 1.70 -13.42
N ASN A 12 -6.39 1.37 -12.13
CA ASN A 12 -5.43 0.43 -11.55
C ASN A 12 -3.96 0.75 -11.86
N TYR A 13 -3.65 2.00 -12.17
CA TYR A 13 -2.27 2.45 -12.37
C TYR A 13 -1.53 2.51 -11.03
N LYS A 14 -0.41 1.80 -10.93
CA LYS A 14 0.46 1.73 -9.74
C LYS A 14 1.70 2.58 -9.92
N PHE A 15 2.03 3.40 -8.93
CA PHE A 15 3.19 4.29 -8.97
C PHE A 15 3.68 4.65 -7.58
N SER A 16 4.97 4.99 -7.47
CA SER A 16 5.61 5.36 -6.21
C SER A 16 5.77 6.87 -6.11
N ALA A 17 5.31 7.49 -5.03
CA ALA A 17 5.42 8.93 -4.81
C ALA A 17 5.74 9.28 -3.35
N LYS A 18 6.32 10.46 -3.11
CA LYS A 18 6.61 10.93 -1.73
C LYS A 18 5.35 11.34 -0.96
N ALA A 19 4.27 11.69 -1.67
CA ALA A 19 3.00 12.11 -1.09
C ALA A 19 1.86 11.71 -2.04
N ILE A 20 0.65 11.55 -1.51
CA ILE A 20 -0.55 11.20 -2.28
C ILE A 20 -0.96 12.41 -3.13
N PRO A 21 -0.86 12.35 -4.47
CA PRO A 21 -1.29 13.46 -5.31
C PRO A 21 -2.82 13.56 -5.33
N LYS A 22 -3.34 14.78 -5.58
CA LYS A 22 -4.79 15.02 -5.67
C LYS A 22 -5.43 14.36 -6.90
N LYS A 23 -4.62 14.16 -7.95
CA LYS A 23 -5.03 13.64 -9.27
C LYS A 23 -4.16 12.47 -9.68
N CYS A 24 -4.77 11.49 -10.35
CA CYS A 24 -4.03 10.39 -10.98
C CYS A 24 -3.22 10.91 -12.18
N PRO A 25 -1.91 10.63 -12.26
CA PRO A 25 -1.08 11.06 -13.40
C PRO A 25 -1.41 10.35 -14.72
N TYR A 26 -2.17 9.24 -14.67
CA TYR A 26 -2.53 8.46 -15.84
C TYR A 26 -3.92 8.79 -16.39
N CYS A 27 -4.93 8.95 -15.53
CA CYS A 27 -6.32 9.15 -15.94
C CYS A 27 -6.91 10.52 -15.57
N ASP A 28 -6.09 11.43 -15.04
CA ASP A 28 -6.44 12.78 -14.52
C ASP A 28 -7.57 12.83 -13.48
N ARG A 29 -8.02 11.68 -12.96
CA ARG A 29 -9.13 11.63 -12.01
C ARG A 29 -8.70 12.10 -10.63
N GLU A 30 -9.54 12.95 -10.04
CA GLU A 30 -9.38 13.44 -8.69
C GLU A 30 -9.80 12.40 -7.65
N ARG A 31 -9.18 12.44 -6.46
CA ARG A 31 -9.53 11.62 -5.28
C ARG A 31 -9.66 10.12 -5.57
N SER A 32 -8.88 9.62 -6.52
CA SER A 32 -8.95 8.24 -7.01
C SER A 32 -7.69 7.43 -6.68
N ILE A 33 -6.87 7.90 -5.73
CA ILE A 33 -5.57 7.31 -5.40
C ILE A 33 -5.57 6.83 -3.95
N THR A 34 -5.15 5.59 -3.73
CA THR A 34 -5.06 4.94 -2.42
C THR A 34 -3.66 4.36 -2.22
N PRO A 35 -3.11 4.40 -1.00
CA PRO A 35 -1.84 3.75 -0.69
C PRO A 35 -2.00 2.22 -0.76
N VAL A 36 -1.02 1.57 -1.36
CA VAL A 36 -0.90 0.12 -1.42
C VAL A 36 -0.11 -0.30 -0.19
N LYS A 37 -0.69 -1.17 0.65
CA LYS A 37 0.09 -1.82 1.71
C LYS A 37 1.18 -2.66 1.05
N SER A 38 2.41 -2.56 1.53
CA SER A 38 3.49 -3.37 0.98
C SER A 38 3.24 -4.84 1.32
N ALA A 39 3.76 -5.76 0.52
CA ALA A 39 3.73 -7.19 0.87
C ALA A 39 4.35 -7.44 2.26
N GLN A 40 5.33 -6.63 2.66
CA GLN A 40 5.95 -6.70 3.97
C GLN A 40 5.00 -6.32 5.12
N ASP A 41 4.13 -5.33 4.94
CA ASP A 41 3.10 -4.96 5.93
C ASP A 41 2.10 -6.09 6.15
N LEU A 42 1.79 -6.87 5.10
CA LEU A 42 0.88 -8.01 5.19
C LEU A 42 1.54 -9.20 5.89
N ILE A 43 2.84 -9.41 5.69
CA ILE A 43 3.58 -10.50 6.34
C ILE A 43 3.73 -10.24 7.84
N ASP A 44 4.01 -8.99 8.24
CA ASP A 44 4.15 -8.60 9.64
C ASP A 44 2.85 -8.88 10.45
N GLU A 45 1.69 -8.52 9.88
CA GLU A 45 0.36 -8.77 10.48
C GLU A 45 0.10 -10.28 10.69
N THR A 46 0.61 -11.15 9.81
CA THR A 46 0.44 -12.62 9.93
C THR A 46 1.43 -13.30 10.88
N LEU A 47 2.56 -12.66 11.20
CA LEU A 47 3.59 -13.26 12.06
C LEU A 47 3.19 -13.20 13.55
N GLU A 48 2.48 -12.16 13.98
CA GLU A 48 2.07 -11.99 15.39
C GLU A 48 1.06 -13.07 15.87
N GLU A 49 0.29 -13.70 14.98
CA GLU A 49 -0.64 -14.79 15.33
C GLU A 49 0.02 -16.18 15.46
N SER A 50 1.26 -16.35 14.99
CA SER A 50 1.90 -17.67 14.89
C SER A 50 2.97 -17.97 15.96
N VAL A 51 3.39 -16.96 16.73
CA VAL A 51 4.30 -17.12 17.89
C VAL A 51 3.52 -17.43 19.18
N GLY A 52 2.75 -18.53 19.15
CA GLY A 52 2.05 -19.09 20.30
C GLY A 52 2.23 -20.59 20.48
N PHE A 53 3.11 -21.22 19.70
CA PHE A 53 3.41 -22.66 19.81
C PHE A 53 4.83 -22.86 20.35
N ASP A 54 4.95 -22.86 21.68
CA ASP A 54 5.64 -23.90 22.48
C ASP A 54 6.09 -23.31 23.84
N ARG A 55 5.45 -23.77 24.94
CA ARG A 55 6.11 -24.10 26.22
C ARG A 55 5.10 -24.56 27.28
N GLY A 56 5.11 -25.86 27.58
CA GLY A 56 4.47 -26.43 28.77
C GLY A 56 4.11 -27.90 28.61
#